data_AF-A0A7J9R4F6-F1
#
_entry.id   AF-A0A7J9R4F6-F1
#
_cell.length_a   1.000
_cell.length_b   1.000
_cell.length_c   1.000
_cell.angle_alpha   90.00
_cell.angle_beta   90.00
_cell.angle_gamma   90.00
#
_symmetry.space_group_name_H-M   'P 1'
#
loop_
_entity.id
_entity.type
_entity.pdbx_description
1 polymer ?
#
loop_
_entity_poly.entity_id
_entity_poly.type
_entity_poly.pdbx_seq_one_letter_code
_entity_poly.pdbx_strand_id
1 'polypeptide(L)'
;MGLTYKKAGVDISDIKKSQAAIGRLISSTHKLQKKAKIAHGFGHYAGIVEIPGGKLLATHTDGVGTKVVIANMMKKYNTIGIDCVAMNV
;
A
#
# COMPACT_ATOMS: atom_id res chain seq x y z
N MET A 1 2.58 -24.28 -28.97
CA MET A 1 1.81 -23.37 -28.10
C MET A 1 2.76 -22.86 -27.00
N GLY A 2 3.13 -21.57 -27.01
CA GLY A 2 4.11 -21.04 -26.05
C GLY A 2 3.56 -20.91 -24.63
N LEU A 3 4.44 -21.08 -23.64
CA LEU A 3 4.23 -20.63 -22.26
C LEU A 3 4.11 -19.11 -22.27
N THR A 4 3.07 -18.57 -21.64
CA THR A 4 2.92 -17.12 -21.43
C THR A 4 2.86 -16.85 -19.93
N TYR A 5 3.32 -15.68 -19.51
CA TYR A 5 3.30 -15.29 -18.09
C TYR A 5 1.87 -15.31 -17.51
N LYS A 6 0.89 -14.97 -18.35
CA LYS A 6 -0.55 -15.09 -18.03
C LYS A 6 -0.98 -16.55 -17.76
N LYS A 7 -0.45 -17.53 -18.52
CA LYS A 7 -0.74 -18.96 -18.26
C LYS A 7 -0.12 -19.46 -16.95
N ALA A 8 0.93 -18.80 -16.47
CA ALA A 8 1.48 -19.03 -15.13
C ALA A 8 0.67 -18.32 -14.02
N GLY A 9 -0.48 -17.72 -14.36
CA GLY A 9 -1.37 -17.03 -13.41
C GLY A 9 -1.09 -15.53 -13.25
N VAL A 10 -0.15 -14.96 -14.02
CA VAL A 10 0.24 -13.55 -13.88
C VAL A 10 -0.22 -12.72 -15.06
N ASP A 11 -1.37 -12.04 -14.90
CA ASP A 11 -1.88 -11.10 -15.90
C ASP A 11 -1.36 -9.68 -15.64
N ILE A 12 -0.39 -9.25 -16.46
CA ILE A 12 0.23 -7.92 -16.39
C ILE A 12 -0.81 -6.80 -16.59
N SER A 13 -1.82 -7.02 -17.44
CA SER A 13 -2.83 -6.01 -17.73
C SER A 13 -3.76 -5.77 -16.53
N ASP A 14 -4.15 -6.84 -15.83
CA ASP A 14 -4.99 -6.74 -14.64
C ASP A 14 -4.21 -6.16 -13.46
N ILE A 15 -2.93 -6.52 -13.32
CA ILE A 15 -2.04 -5.89 -12.34
C ILE A 15 -1.97 -4.37 -12.56
N LYS A 16 -1.78 -3.91 -13.80
CA LYS A 16 -1.74 -2.46 -14.11
C LYS A 16 -3.04 -1.75 -13.74
N LYS A 17 -4.20 -2.37 -13.98
CA LYS A 17 -5.51 -1.80 -13.59
C LYS A 17 -5.62 -1.66 -12.07
N SER A 18 -5.25 -2.72 -11.33
CA SER A 18 -5.26 -2.70 -9.86
C SER A 18 -4.29 -1.67 -9.29
N GLN A 19 -3.06 -1.60 -9.83
CA GLN A 19 -2.07 -0.60 -9.44
C GLN A 19 -2.56 0.83 -9.67
N ALA A 20 -3.23 1.11 -10.80
CA ALA A 20 -3.80 2.42 -11.06
C ALA A 20 -4.94 2.77 -10.07
N ALA A 21 -5.80 1.80 -9.73
CA ALA A 21 -6.86 2.00 -8.74
C ALA A 21 -6.29 2.30 -7.34
N ILE A 22 -5.35 1.47 -6.88
CA ILE A 22 -4.64 1.66 -5.60
C ILE A 22 -3.87 2.97 -5.60
N GLY A 23 -3.20 3.29 -6.70
CA GLY A 23 -2.43 4.53 -6.87
C GLY A 23 -3.26 5.80 -6.69
N ARG A 24 -4.51 5.79 -7.15
CA ARG A 24 -5.45 6.90 -6.89
C ARG A 24 -5.82 7.03 -5.41
N LEU A 25 -6.03 5.90 -4.72
CA LEU A 25 -6.28 5.90 -3.27
C LEU A 25 -5.07 6.42 -2.49
N ILE A 26 -3.86 5.97 -2.82
CA ILE A 26 -2.60 6.46 -2.22
C ILE A 26 -2.45 7.96 -2.47
N SER A 27 -2.63 8.42 -3.71
CA SER A 27 -2.46 9.83 -4.06
C SER A 27 -3.40 10.75 -3.28
N SER A 28 -4.60 10.26 -2.92
CA SER A 28 -5.57 11.01 -2.10
C SER A 28 -5.05 11.32 -0.70
N THR A 29 -4.08 10.55 -0.17
CA THR A 29 -3.53 10.74 1.18
C THR A 29 -2.35 11.69 1.23
N HIS A 30 -1.72 12.03 0.09
CA HIS A 30 -0.48 12.80 0.04
C HIS A 30 -0.56 14.18 0.70
N LYS A 31 -1.76 14.75 0.81
CA LYS A 31 -1.99 16.08 1.41
C LYS A 31 -2.42 16.03 2.88
N LEU A 32 -2.58 14.84 3.47
CA LEU A 32 -3.05 14.69 4.84
C LEU A 32 -1.99 15.09 5.87
N GLN A 33 -0.71 14.84 5.58
CA GLN A 33 0.41 15.20 6.46
C GLN A 33 1.04 16.53 6.03
N LYS A 34 1.16 17.48 6.96
CA LYS A 34 1.73 18.82 6.71
C LYS A 34 3.24 18.92 7.01
N LYS A 35 3.78 17.97 7.79
CA LYS A 35 5.16 18.03 8.30
C LYS A 35 6.21 17.42 7.37
N ALA A 36 5.80 16.59 6.40
CA ALA A 36 6.67 15.93 5.44
C ALA A 36 6.07 16.07 4.05
N LYS A 37 6.92 16.32 3.05
CA LYS A 37 6.51 16.37 1.65
C LYS A 37 6.84 15.04 0.98
N ILE A 38 5.86 14.51 0.27
CA ILE A 38 6.06 13.38 -0.64
C ILE A 38 6.90 13.89 -1.83
N ALA A 39 8.04 13.26 -2.11
CA ALA A 39 8.92 13.68 -3.20
C ALA A 39 8.35 13.32 -4.60
N HIS A 40 7.65 12.18 -4.71
CA HIS A 40 7.13 11.65 -5.98
C HIS A 40 5.78 10.95 -5.81
N GLY A 41 5.02 10.83 -6.90
CA GLY A 41 3.75 10.10 -6.92
C GLY A 41 3.88 8.59 -6.69
N PHE A 42 2.76 7.87 -6.76
CA PHE A 42 2.75 6.40 -6.76
C PHE A 42 3.40 5.84 -8.04
N GLY A 43 3.82 4.56 -8.01
CA GLY A 43 4.33 3.84 -9.19
C GLY A 43 5.85 3.61 -9.20
N HIS A 44 6.58 4.23 -8.28
CA HIS A 44 7.96 3.85 -7.97
C HIS A 44 8.01 2.67 -7.00
N TYR A 45 9.16 1.98 -6.96
CA TYR A 45 9.39 0.86 -6.04
C TYR A 45 9.29 1.28 -4.57
N ALA A 46 9.75 2.49 -4.24
CA ALA A 46 9.71 3.05 -2.89
C ALA A 46 9.16 4.48 -2.88
N GLY A 47 8.44 4.83 -1.81
CA GLY A 47 8.07 6.22 -1.51
C GLY A 47 9.22 6.94 -0.82
N ILE A 48 9.43 8.21 -1.16
CA ILE A 48 10.49 9.05 -0.59
C ILE A 48 9.83 10.26 0.07
N VAL A 49 10.24 10.55 1.31
CA VAL A 49 9.78 11.71 2.08
C VAL A 49 10.95 12.54 2.54
N GLU A 50 10.80 13.86 2.45
CA GLU A 50 11.80 14.80 2.92
C GLU A 50 11.66 15.04 4.44
N ILE A 51 12.76 14.85 5.18
CA ILE A 51 12.82 15.08 6.64
C ILE A 51 13.86 16.18 6.94
N PRO A 52 13.44 17.40 7.35
CA PRO A 52 14.38 18.49 7.61
C PRO A 52 14.93 18.51 9.05
N GLY A 53 16.16 19.01 9.23
CA GLY A 53 16.62 19.63 10.49
C GLY A 53 17.09 18.70 11.61
N GLY A 54 18.00 17.75 11.32
CA GLY A 54 18.72 17.00 12.38
C GLY A 54 17.85 16.06 13.23
N LYS A 55 16.71 15.61 12.69
CA LYS A 55 15.75 14.76 13.40
C LYS A 55 16.16 13.29 13.38
N LEU A 56 15.74 12.56 14.40
CA LEU A 56 15.85 11.10 14.47
C LEU A 56 14.55 10.48 13.97
N LEU A 57 14.67 9.41 13.16
CA LEU A 57 13.55 8.64 12.63
C LEU A 57 13.52 7.27 13.29
N ALA A 58 12.43 6.96 13.98
CA ALA A 58 12.11 5.60 14.40
C ALA A 58 11.03 5.03 13.48
N THR A 59 11.20 3.79 13.05
CA THR A 59 10.21 3.06 12.25
C THR A 59 9.79 1.80 12.98
N HIS A 60 8.51 1.48 12.87
CA HIS A 60 7.91 0.26 13.37
C HIS A 60 7.10 -0.39 12.25
N THR A 61 7.03 -1.72 12.26
CA THR A 61 6.21 -2.48 11.34
C THR A 61 5.44 -3.53 12.12
N ASP A 62 4.13 -3.53 11.94
CA ASP A 62 3.21 -4.50 12.52
C ASP A 62 2.18 -4.96 11.48
N GLY A 63 1.56 -6.10 11.75
CA GLY A 63 0.49 -6.68 10.95
C GLY A 63 -0.85 -6.67 11.67
N VAL A 64 -1.88 -7.09 10.94
CA VAL A 64 -3.25 -7.23 11.49
C VAL A 64 -3.41 -8.52 12.31
N GLY A 65 -2.51 -9.48 12.16
CA GLY A 65 -2.58 -10.79 12.79
C GLY A 65 -3.71 -11.67 12.25
N THR A 66 -4.20 -12.61 13.05
CA THR A 66 -5.18 -13.63 12.66
C THR A 66 -6.56 -13.06 12.28
N LYS A 67 -6.82 -11.78 12.54
CA LYS A 67 -8.06 -11.10 12.12
C LYS A 67 -8.25 -11.10 10.60
N VAL A 68 -7.19 -11.29 9.81
CA VAL A 68 -7.30 -11.50 8.34
C VAL A 68 -8.12 -12.74 7.97
N VAL A 69 -8.09 -13.78 8.81
CA VAL A 69 -8.89 -15.01 8.60
C VAL A 69 -10.38 -14.69 8.73
N ILE A 70 -10.75 -13.89 9.74
CA ILE A 70 -12.13 -13.46 9.95
C ILE A 70 -12.63 -12.59 8.80
N ALA A 71 -11.81 -11.62 8.34
CA ALA A 71 -12.15 -10.80 7.17
C ALA A 71 -12.41 -11.66 5.92
N ASN A 72 -11.62 -12.72 5.73
CA ASN A 72 -11.80 -13.66 4.64
C ASN A 72 -13.07 -14.52 4.79
N MET A 73 -13.34 -15.06 5.98
CA MET A 73 -14.56 -15.81 6.28
C MET A 73 -15.82 -14.98 6.02
N MET A 74 -15.76 -13.68 6.33
CA MET A 74 -16.86 -12.73 6.09
C MET A 74 -16.90 -12.18 4.66
N LYS A 75 -15.89 -12.48 3.82
CA LYS A 75 -15.69 -11.86 2.50
C LYS A 75 -15.74 -10.32 2.54
N LYS A 76 -15.22 -9.72 3.62
CA LYS A 76 -15.27 -8.26 3.86
C LYS A 76 -13.87 -7.71 4.05
N TYR A 77 -13.36 -7.01 3.03
CA TYR A 77 -11.97 -6.54 2.97
C TYR A 77 -11.82 -5.02 3.09
N ASN A 78 -12.92 -4.26 3.12
CA ASN A 78 -12.89 -2.79 3.08
C ASN A 78 -12.51 -2.12 4.41
N THR A 79 -12.39 -2.88 5.51
CA THR A 79 -12.02 -2.35 6.83
C THR A 79 -10.68 -2.87 7.33
N ILE A 80 -10.21 -4.02 6.85
CA ILE A 80 -9.01 -4.67 7.39
C ILE A 80 -7.73 -3.85 7.16
N GLY A 81 -7.71 -3.02 6.10
CA GLY A 81 -6.62 -2.07 5.86
C GLY A 81 -6.54 -0.95 6.91
N ILE A 82 -7.67 -0.57 7.52
CA ILE A 82 -7.70 0.43 8.60
C ILE A 82 -7.07 -0.17 9.87
N ASP A 83 -7.40 -1.43 10.19
CA ASP A 83 -6.77 -2.15 11.30
C ASP A 83 -5.24 -2.23 11.12
N CYS A 84 -4.77 -2.48 9.89
CA CYS A 84 -3.34 -2.52 9.57
C CYS A 84 -2.64 -1.20 9.89
N VAL A 85 -3.20 -0.08 9.45
CA VAL A 85 -2.64 1.25 9.72
C VAL A 85 -2.67 1.57 11.21
N ALA A 86 -3.74 1.20 11.93
CA ALA A 86 -3.89 1.49 13.35
C ALA A 86 -2.86 0.76 14.24
N MET A 87 -2.34 -0.39 13.81
CA MET A 87 -1.26 -1.10 14.52
C MET A 87 0.13 -0.47 14.30
N ASN A 88 0.29 0.37 13.28
CA ASN A 88 1.55 1.01 12.90
C ASN A 88 1.53 2.51 13.26
N VAL A 89 1.63 2.85 14.55
CA VAL A 89 1.61 4.24 15.08
C VAL A 89 2.91 4.67 15.75
#